data_AF-A0A0G1MYQ6-F1
#
_entry.id   AF-A0A0G1MYQ6-F1
#
_cell.length_a   1.000
_cell.length_b   1.000
_cell.length_c   1.000
_cell.angle_alpha   90.00
_cell.angle_beta   90.00
_cell.angle_gamma   90.00
#
_symmetry.space_group_name_H-M   'P 1'
#
loop_
_entity.id
_entity.type
_entity.pdbx_description
1 polymer ?
#
loop_
_entity_poly.entity_id
_entity_poly.type
_entity_poly.pdbx_seq_one_letter_code
_entity_poly.pdbx_strand_id
1 'polypeptide(L)'
;MKEKIRPIYSELQGYLAQAPKLENPLDRSSDKTLWTQVNNTINELNGVSAKNYDSFKLDPEFMDQRGMIPHHYIKISAYRMKLGGLIARLHAEYFSDEPAPFSGMPTTIISQTQQQNQSFQIQMLLEIQSRIDEKIPKFDEDSKEKKFLEKIKESLASVGNVSQLIALLLRVGKDIGLTVDQIFNIFK
;
A
#
# COMPACT_ATOMS: atom_id res chain seq x y z
N MET A 1 29.83 -4.85 22.03
CA MET A 1 28.49 -4.33 21.66
C MET A 1 27.86 -5.15 20.55
N LYS A 2 28.56 -5.31 19.41
CA LYS A 2 28.17 -6.16 18.27
C LYS A 2 27.64 -7.55 18.69
N GLU A 3 28.38 -8.27 19.53
CA GLU A 3 27.98 -9.61 20.02
C GLU A 3 26.73 -9.63 20.90
N LYS A 4 26.40 -8.53 21.59
CA LYS A 4 25.15 -8.45 22.37
C LYS A 4 23.94 -8.10 21.49
N ILE A 5 24.17 -7.39 20.39
CA ILE A 5 23.12 -6.98 19.44
C ILE A 5 22.85 -8.10 18.43
N ARG A 6 23.82 -8.96 18.14
CA ARG A 6 23.72 -10.02 17.13
C ARG A 6 22.50 -10.95 17.34
N PRO A 7 22.19 -11.46 18.55
CA PRO A 7 21.00 -12.29 18.74
C PRO A 7 19.70 -11.55 18.42
N ILE A 8 19.56 -10.32 18.91
CA ILE A 8 18.41 -9.44 18.68
C ILE A 8 18.26 -9.14 17.18
N TYR A 9 19.36 -8.84 16.51
CA TYR A 9 19.40 -8.58 15.08
C TYR A 9 18.96 -9.80 14.26
N SER A 10 19.42 -11.01 14.60
CA SER A 10 18.99 -12.25 13.95
C SER A 10 17.52 -12.58 14.23
N GLU A 11 17.02 -12.28 15.43
CA GLU A 11 15.60 -12.44 15.76
C GLU A 11 14.72 -11.52 14.90
N LEU A 12 15.09 -10.23 14.78
CA LEU A 12 14.38 -9.28 13.91
C LEU A 12 14.38 -9.73 12.44
N GLN A 13 15.47 -10.32 11.95
CA GLN A 13 15.51 -10.93 10.61
C GLN A 13 14.53 -12.10 10.49
N GLY A 14 14.46 -12.96 11.50
CA GLY A 14 13.50 -14.06 11.58
C GLY A 14 12.05 -13.58 11.50
N TYR A 15 11.73 -12.52 12.25
CA TYR A 15 10.40 -11.89 12.22
C TYR A 15 10.04 -11.35 10.83
N LEU A 16 11.00 -10.80 10.08
CA LEU A 16 10.75 -10.30 8.73
C LEU A 16 10.59 -11.44 7.71
N ALA A 17 11.35 -12.54 7.88
CA ALA A 17 11.27 -13.72 7.03
C ALA A 17 9.92 -14.44 7.19
N GLN A 18 9.37 -14.47 8.40
CA GLN A 18 8.06 -15.07 8.71
C GLN A 18 6.89 -14.10 8.51
N ALA A 19 7.17 -12.82 8.26
CA ALA A 19 6.13 -11.83 8.07
C ALA A 19 5.22 -12.19 6.89
N PRO A 20 3.89 -11.97 7.01
CA PRO A 20 2.95 -12.19 5.92
C PRO A 20 3.44 -11.52 4.63
N LYS A 21 3.30 -12.20 3.50
CA LYS A 21 3.59 -11.62 2.19
C LYS A 21 2.57 -10.51 1.94
N LEU A 22 3.03 -9.43 1.32
CA LEU A 22 2.15 -8.34 0.91
C LEU A 22 1.51 -8.76 -0.42
N GLU A 23 0.22 -9.08 -0.40
CA GLU A 23 -0.56 -9.34 -1.61
C GLU A 23 -1.31 -8.07 -2.02
N ASN A 24 -1.77 -7.29 -1.04
CA ASN A 24 -2.45 -6.02 -1.23
C ASN A 24 -1.86 -4.92 -0.32
N PRO A 25 -1.72 -3.67 -0.79
CA PRO A 25 -1.31 -2.54 0.05
C PRO A 25 -2.19 -2.30 1.31
N LEU A 26 -3.43 -2.78 1.27
CA LEU A 26 -4.42 -2.69 2.34
C LEU A 26 -4.42 -3.90 3.28
N ASP A 27 -3.48 -4.84 3.13
CA ASP A 27 -3.37 -6.01 4.01
C ASP A 27 -3.15 -5.59 5.46
N ARG A 28 -3.99 -6.14 6.33
CA ARG A 28 -4.01 -5.86 7.77
C ARG A 28 -3.90 -7.16 8.53
N SER A 29 -3.25 -7.11 9.68
CA SER A 29 -3.34 -8.16 10.68
C SER A 29 -3.85 -7.60 11.99
N SER A 30 -4.83 -8.30 12.56
CA SER A 30 -5.33 -8.07 13.92
C SER A 30 -4.64 -8.96 14.95
N ASP A 31 -3.62 -9.74 14.55
CA ASP A 31 -2.85 -10.58 15.46
C ASP A 31 -1.91 -9.72 16.32
N LYS A 32 -2.32 -9.53 17.58
CA LYS A 32 -1.60 -8.75 18.59
C LYS A 32 -0.18 -9.23 18.83
N THR A 33 0.09 -10.50 18.59
CA THR A 33 1.39 -11.12 18.81
C THR A 33 2.46 -10.46 17.94
N LEU A 34 2.12 -10.10 16.70
CA LEU A 34 3.06 -9.52 15.73
C LEU A 34 3.68 -8.20 16.21
N TRP A 35 2.86 -7.22 16.61
CA TRP A 35 3.40 -5.94 17.06
C TRP A 35 3.93 -5.99 18.49
N THR A 36 3.38 -6.86 19.34
CA THR A 36 3.85 -7.01 20.72
C THR A 36 5.27 -7.60 20.76
N GLN A 37 5.52 -8.67 20.00
CA GLN A 37 6.85 -9.29 19.93
C GLN A 37 7.90 -8.30 19.42
N VAL A 38 7.65 -7.67 18.27
CA VAL A 38 8.58 -6.68 17.69
C VAL A 38 8.85 -5.52 18.66
N ASN A 39 7.81 -4.96 19.29
CA ASN A 39 7.98 -3.85 20.23
C ASN A 39 8.77 -4.25 21.49
N ASN A 40 8.60 -5.49 21.97
CA ASN A 40 9.37 -6.02 23.10
C ASN A 40 10.84 -6.21 22.72
N THR A 41 11.13 -6.78 21.55
CA THR A 41 12.50 -6.92 21.04
C THR A 41 13.18 -5.56 20.83
N ILE A 42 12.42 -4.53 20.40
CA ILE A 42 12.94 -3.15 20.32
C ILE A 42 13.24 -2.58 21.72
N ASN A 43 12.41 -2.86 22.73
CA ASN A 43 12.71 -2.44 24.11
C ASN A 43 14.00 -3.09 24.63
N GLU A 44 14.19 -4.38 24.35
CA GLU A 44 15.42 -5.09 24.70
C GLU A 44 16.63 -4.48 23.96
N LEU A 45 16.49 -4.22 22.66
CA LEU A 45 17.52 -3.56 21.85
C LEU A 45 17.93 -2.21 22.44
N ASN A 46 16.95 -1.39 22.85
CA ASN A 46 17.22 -0.10 23.48
C ASN A 46 18.03 -0.28 24.78
N GLY A 47 17.66 -1.27 25.60
CA GLY A 47 18.37 -1.59 26.84
C GLY A 47 19.81 -2.06 26.61
N VAL A 48 20.03 -2.90 25.60
CA VAL A 48 21.36 -3.47 25.29
C VAL A 48 22.28 -2.46 24.60
N SER A 49 21.75 -1.65 23.70
CA SER A 49 22.53 -0.71 22.89
C SER A 49 22.73 0.67 23.54
N ALA A 50 21.95 1.00 24.57
CA ALA A 50 21.82 2.34 25.14
C ALA A 50 21.43 3.41 24.11
N LYS A 51 20.78 3.01 23.00
CA LYS A 51 20.21 3.89 21.97
C LYS A 51 18.68 3.79 21.99
N ASN A 52 18.03 4.71 21.28
CA ASN A 52 16.59 4.73 21.14
C ASN A 52 16.16 4.39 19.71
N TYR A 53 15.46 3.27 19.56
CA TYR A 53 14.87 2.77 18.31
C TYR A 53 13.34 2.80 18.31
N ASP A 54 12.71 3.55 19.22
CA ASP A 54 11.25 3.59 19.39
C ASP A 54 10.51 4.09 18.16
N SER A 55 11.15 4.85 17.28
CA SER A 55 10.58 5.24 15.98
C SER A 55 10.18 4.03 15.12
N PHE A 56 10.83 2.88 15.32
CA PHE A 56 10.55 1.62 14.63
C PHE A 56 9.47 0.77 15.30
N LYS A 57 8.96 1.15 16.48
CA LYS A 57 7.85 0.45 17.12
C LYS A 57 6.59 0.51 16.26
N LEU A 58 5.76 -0.51 16.39
CA LEU A 58 4.50 -0.64 15.69
C LEU A 58 3.37 -0.17 16.59
N ASP A 59 2.64 0.83 16.11
CA ASP A 59 1.45 1.35 16.77
C ASP A 59 0.22 0.79 16.05
N PRO A 60 -0.59 -0.06 16.71
CA PRO A 60 -1.80 -0.56 16.11
C PRO A 60 -2.82 0.56 15.92
N GLU A 61 -3.45 0.58 14.74
CA GLU A 61 -4.56 1.45 14.43
C GLU A 61 -5.85 0.90 15.04
N PHE A 62 -6.74 1.82 15.44
CA PHE A 62 -8.04 1.51 16.00
C PHE A 62 -9.12 1.68 14.93
N MET A 63 -9.91 0.63 14.67
CA MET A 63 -11.11 0.74 13.85
C MET A 63 -12.35 0.71 14.75
N ASP A 64 -13.09 1.83 14.74
CA ASP A 64 -14.43 1.90 15.30
C ASP A 64 -15.45 1.91 14.15
N GLN A 65 -16.17 0.81 13.98
CA GLN A 65 -17.32 0.74 13.11
C GLN A 65 -18.56 0.54 13.97
N ARG A 66 -19.54 1.46 13.85
CA ARG A 66 -20.79 1.43 14.61
C ARG A 66 -21.42 0.04 14.56
N GLY A 67 -21.53 -0.60 15.73
CA GLY A 67 -22.16 -1.90 15.90
C GLY A 67 -21.21 -3.11 15.87
N MET A 68 -19.90 -2.91 15.68
CA MET A 68 -18.89 -3.98 15.79
C MET A 68 -18.00 -3.78 17.02
N ILE A 69 -17.42 -4.87 17.51
CA ILE A 69 -16.45 -4.83 18.60
C ILE A 69 -15.22 -4.07 18.07
N PRO A 70 -14.69 -3.10 18.82
CA PRO A 70 -13.48 -2.40 18.40
C PRO A 70 -12.30 -3.38 18.31
N HIS A 71 -11.59 -3.34 17.19
CA HIS A 71 -10.43 -4.18 16.96
C HIS A 71 -9.21 -3.34 16.56
N HIS A 72 -8.07 -3.73 17.13
CA HIS A 72 -6.76 -3.16 16.83
C HIS A 72 -6.13 -3.94 15.69
N TYR A 73 -5.52 -3.25 14.74
CA TYR A 73 -4.82 -3.89 13.63
C TYR A 73 -3.56 -3.11 13.27
N ILE A 74 -2.62 -3.79 12.61
CA ILE A 74 -1.49 -3.16 11.95
C ILE A 74 -1.58 -3.39 10.44
N LYS A 75 -1.09 -2.43 9.66
CA LYS A 75 -0.87 -2.63 8.22
C LYS A 75 0.37 -3.49 8.03
N ILE A 76 0.26 -4.56 7.24
CA ILE A 76 1.38 -5.47 6.96
C ILE A 76 2.53 -4.74 6.25
N SER A 77 2.21 -3.78 5.39
CA SER A 77 3.20 -2.91 4.75
C SER A 77 4.01 -2.10 5.78
N ALA A 78 3.35 -1.50 6.77
CA ALA A 78 4.02 -0.75 7.84
C ALA A 78 4.88 -1.66 8.71
N TYR A 79 4.41 -2.86 9.03
CA TYR A 79 5.17 -3.90 9.75
C TYR A 79 6.50 -4.20 9.04
N ARG A 80 6.44 -4.60 7.77
CA ARG A 80 7.62 -5.01 6.99
C ARG A 80 8.58 -3.84 6.80
N MET A 81 8.05 -2.64 6.55
CA MET A 81 8.84 -1.43 6.32
C MET A 81 9.62 -1.01 7.58
N LYS A 82 8.95 -0.91 8.74
CA LYS A 82 9.62 -0.54 9.99
C LYS A 82 10.68 -1.58 10.39
N LEU A 83 10.35 -2.87 10.28
CA LEU A 83 11.26 -3.95 10.62
C LEU A 83 12.47 -4.02 9.67
N GLY A 84 12.25 -3.94 8.35
CA GLY A 84 13.32 -3.89 7.36
C GLY A 84 14.22 -2.67 7.52
N GLY A 85 13.65 -1.50 7.80
CA GLY A 85 14.41 -0.28 8.09
C GLY A 85 15.27 -0.40 9.35
N LEU A 86 14.74 -1.00 10.42
CA LEU A 86 15.51 -1.25 11.63
C LEU A 86 16.67 -2.21 11.39
N ILE A 87 16.44 -3.31 10.66
CA ILE A 87 17.48 -4.28 10.30
C ILE A 87 18.58 -3.61 9.47
N ALA A 88 18.22 -2.84 8.45
CA ALA A 88 19.18 -2.12 7.62
C ALA A 88 20.02 -1.13 8.44
N ARG A 89 19.38 -0.40 9.37
CA ARG A 89 20.07 0.51 10.28
C ARG A 89 21.04 -0.22 11.21
N LEU A 90 20.60 -1.31 11.84
CA LEU A 90 21.47 -2.12 12.71
C LEU A 90 22.63 -2.73 11.93
N HIS A 91 22.39 -3.17 10.70
CA HIS A 91 23.43 -3.67 9.83
C HIS A 91 24.49 -2.60 9.54
N ALA A 92 24.07 -1.40 9.12
CA ALA A 92 24.99 -0.30 8.88
C ALA A 92 25.74 0.13 10.16
N GLU A 93 25.10 0.10 11.33
CA GLU A 93 25.70 0.55 12.58
C GLU A 93 26.66 -0.47 13.22
N TYR A 94 26.41 -1.77 13.08
CA TYR A 94 27.12 -2.80 13.84
C TYR A 94 27.71 -3.93 12.99
N PHE A 95 27.26 -4.11 11.75
CA PHE A 95 27.58 -5.27 10.91
C PHE A 95 27.97 -4.87 9.48
N SER A 96 28.46 -3.64 9.26
CA SER A 96 28.79 -3.10 7.92
C SER A 96 29.91 -3.87 7.21
N ASP A 97 30.68 -4.65 7.97
CA ASP A 97 31.73 -5.56 7.52
C ASP A 97 31.19 -6.93 7.06
N GLU A 98 29.92 -7.23 7.33
CA GLU A 98 29.25 -8.46 6.95
C GLU A 98 28.48 -8.26 5.63
N PRO A 99 28.21 -9.33 4.84
CA PRO A 99 27.37 -9.21 3.66
C PRO A 99 25.99 -8.68 4.07
N ALA A 100 25.48 -7.73 3.26
CA ALA A 100 24.20 -7.11 3.55
C ALA A 100 23.12 -8.19 3.70
N PRO A 101 22.31 -8.15 4.77
CA PRO A 101 21.10 -8.94 4.81
C PRO A 101 20.33 -8.53 3.56
N PHE A 102 19.85 -9.47 2.77
CA PHE A 102 19.16 -9.21 1.49
C PHE A 102 20.04 -8.89 0.26
N SER A 103 21.38 -9.07 0.29
CA SER A 103 22.24 -8.88 -0.91
C SER A 103 21.94 -9.86 -2.08
N GLY A 104 21.14 -10.90 -1.85
CA GLY A 104 20.64 -11.84 -2.87
C GLY A 104 19.23 -11.56 -3.42
N MET A 105 18.53 -10.52 -2.94
CA MET A 105 17.25 -10.08 -3.51
C MET A 105 17.19 -8.56 -3.51
N PRO A 106 17.03 -7.89 -4.66
CA PRO A 106 16.96 -6.44 -4.72
C PRO A 106 15.65 -5.95 -4.11
N THR A 107 15.60 -5.75 -2.79
CA THR A 107 14.65 -4.81 -2.17
C THR A 107 15.38 -3.53 -1.87
N THR A 108 15.79 -2.88 -2.95
CA THR A 108 15.92 -1.45 -2.97
C THR A 108 14.58 -0.87 -2.50
N ILE A 109 14.49 -0.45 -1.24
CA ILE A 109 13.43 0.47 -0.79
C ILE A 109 13.79 1.85 -1.36
N ILE A 110 13.81 1.96 -2.69
CA ILE A 110 13.76 3.24 -3.40
C ILE A 110 12.29 3.41 -3.74
N SER A 111 11.65 4.40 -3.11
CA SER A 111 10.41 5.02 -3.59
C SER A 111 9.22 4.08 -3.86
N GLN A 112 9.00 3.03 -3.06
CA GLN A 112 7.86 2.13 -3.28
C GLN A 112 6.50 2.82 -3.09
N THR A 113 6.38 3.88 -2.28
CA THR A 113 5.15 4.69 -2.22
C THR A 113 4.92 5.53 -3.47
N GLN A 114 5.97 5.89 -4.21
CA GLN A 114 5.85 6.67 -5.44
C GLN A 114 5.55 5.74 -6.63
N GLN A 115 6.21 4.58 -6.68
CA GLN A 115 5.99 3.59 -7.72
C GLN A 115 4.71 2.78 -7.49
N GLN A 116 4.31 2.44 -6.26
CA GLN A 116 3.02 1.78 -5.98
C GLN A 116 1.82 2.69 -6.24
N ASN A 117 1.92 3.99 -5.92
CA ASN A 117 0.86 4.93 -6.31
C ASN A 117 0.74 5.01 -7.83
N GLN A 118 1.86 4.99 -8.56
CA GLN A 118 1.84 4.91 -10.03
C GLN A 118 1.28 3.56 -10.51
N SER A 119 1.67 2.43 -9.92
CA SER A 119 1.17 1.09 -10.28
C SER A 119 -0.33 0.95 -10.05
N PHE A 120 -0.83 1.45 -8.91
CA PHE A 120 -2.26 1.47 -8.60
C PHE A 120 -3.03 2.38 -9.54
N GLN A 121 -2.50 3.57 -9.84
CA GLN A 121 -3.09 4.47 -10.82
C GLN A 121 -3.15 3.83 -12.21
N ILE A 122 -2.06 3.19 -12.67
CA ILE A 122 -2.01 2.49 -13.95
C ILE A 122 -3.00 1.33 -13.97
N GLN A 123 -3.05 0.48 -12.93
CA GLN A 123 -4.00 -0.63 -12.85
C GLN A 123 -5.45 -0.15 -12.86
N MET A 124 -5.77 0.89 -12.09
CA MET A 124 -7.12 1.46 -12.06
C MET A 124 -7.51 2.04 -13.43
N LEU A 125 -6.61 2.78 -14.09
CA LEU A 125 -6.86 3.32 -15.43
C LEU A 125 -7.06 2.20 -16.45
N LEU A 126 -6.27 1.12 -16.38
CA LEU A 126 -6.44 -0.06 -17.24
C LEU A 126 -7.76 -0.79 -16.98
N GLU A 127 -8.19 -0.94 -15.72
CA GLU A 127 -9.48 -1.57 -15.40
C GLU A 127 -10.65 -0.73 -15.93
N ILE A 128 -10.59 0.60 -15.77
CA ILE A 128 -11.60 1.51 -16.31
C ILE A 128 -11.61 1.46 -17.84
N GLN A 129 -10.44 1.49 -18.48
CA GLN A 129 -10.32 1.38 -19.93
C GLN A 129 -10.93 0.06 -20.43
N SER A 130 -10.62 -1.05 -19.76
CA SER A 130 -11.18 -2.36 -20.07
C SER A 130 -12.71 -2.37 -19.94
N ARG A 131 -13.27 -1.81 -18.86
CA ARG A 131 -14.73 -1.69 -18.70
C ARG A 131 -15.38 -0.80 -19.75
N ILE A 132 -14.72 0.29 -20.14
CA ILE A 132 -15.19 1.17 -21.21
C ILE A 132 -15.22 0.40 -22.53
N ASP A 133 -14.12 -0.29 -22.88
CA ASP A 133 -14.01 -1.08 -24.10
C ASP A 133 -15.04 -2.22 -24.17
N GLU A 134 -15.36 -2.83 -23.03
CA GLU A 134 -16.42 -3.85 -22.93
C GLU A 134 -17.83 -3.27 -23.10
N LYS A 135 -18.06 -2.03 -22.66
CA LYS A 135 -19.38 -1.39 -22.62
C LYS A 135 -19.72 -0.65 -23.91
N ILE A 136 -18.75 -0.01 -24.58
CA ILE A 136 -18.95 0.71 -25.86
C ILE A 136 -19.77 -0.09 -26.88
N PRO A 137 -19.46 -1.37 -27.19
CA PRO A 137 -20.21 -2.14 -28.19
C PRO A 137 -21.64 -2.51 -27.74
N LYS A 138 -22.00 -2.32 -26.47
CA LYS A 138 -23.34 -2.64 -25.93
C LYS A 138 -24.32 -1.47 -26.07
N PHE A 139 -23.86 -0.31 -26.54
CA PHE A 139 -24.68 0.88 -26.71
C PHE A 139 -24.83 1.23 -28.19
N ASP A 140 -26.01 1.74 -28.57
CA ASP A 140 -26.28 2.16 -29.95
C ASP A 140 -25.32 3.25 -30.42
N GLU A 141 -25.01 3.26 -31.71
CA GLU A 141 -24.01 4.15 -32.33
C GLU A 141 -24.22 5.63 -32.02
N ASP A 142 -25.48 6.04 -31.91
CA ASP A 142 -25.87 7.44 -31.68
C ASP A 142 -26.24 7.78 -30.24
N SER A 143 -26.17 6.80 -29.33
CA SER A 143 -26.53 6.97 -27.93
C SER A 143 -25.61 7.96 -27.21
N LYS A 144 -26.16 8.62 -26.19
CA LYS A 144 -25.41 9.56 -25.33
C LYS A 144 -24.37 8.80 -24.51
N GLU A 145 -24.70 7.57 -24.14
CA GLU A 145 -23.90 6.64 -23.35
C GLU A 145 -22.64 6.22 -24.11
N LYS A 146 -22.76 5.88 -25.41
CA LYS A 146 -21.60 5.57 -26.25
C LYS A 146 -20.69 6.79 -26.42
N LYS A 147 -21.26 7.94 -26.78
CA LYS A 147 -20.53 9.21 -26.91
C LYS A 147 -19.82 9.61 -25.62
N PHE A 148 -20.41 9.30 -24.46
CA PHE A 148 -19.82 9.51 -23.15
C PHE A 148 -18.61 8.61 -22.91
N LEU A 149 -18.75 7.31 -23.16
CA LEU A 149 -17.69 6.32 -22.99
C LEU A 149 -16.49 6.59 -23.90
N GLU A 150 -16.72 6.93 -25.17
CA GLU A 150 -15.65 7.27 -26.13
C GLU A 150 -14.88 8.52 -25.69
N LYS A 151 -15.59 9.57 -25.27
CA LYS A 151 -14.97 10.83 -24.84
C LYS A 151 -14.17 10.68 -23.53
N ILE A 152 -14.60 9.79 -22.65
CA ILE A 152 -13.82 9.40 -21.47
C ILE A 152 -12.57 8.62 -21.89
N LYS A 153 -12.70 7.64 -22.79
CA LYS A 153 -11.57 6.83 -23.28
C LYS A 153 -10.45 7.70 -23.83
N GLU A 154 -10.79 8.70 -24.66
CA GLU A 154 -9.83 9.65 -25.22
C GLU A 154 -9.15 10.51 -24.15
N SER A 155 -9.90 10.89 -23.11
CA SER A 155 -9.42 11.77 -22.05
C SER A 155 -8.70 11.03 -20.91
N LEU A 156 -8.81 9.70 -20.85
CA LEU A 156 -8.36 8.88 -19.73
C LEU A 156 -6.84 8.96 -19.53
N ALA A 157 -6.08 9.09 -20.62
CA ALA A 157 -4.62 9.21 -20.59
C ALA A 157 -4.12 10.48 -19.88
N SER A 158 -4.97 11.50 -19.73
CA SER A 158 -4.64 12.76 -19.04
C SER A 158 -4.90 12.74 -17.53
N VAL A 159 -5.44 11.63 -17.01
CA VAL A 159 -5.85 11.52 -15.61
C VAL A 159 -4.67 11.07 -14.74
N GLY A 160 -4.24 11.93 -13.81
CA GLY A 160 -3.14 11.66 -12.89
C GLY A 160 -3.57 11.14 -11.50
N ASN A 161 -4.85 11.18 -11.16
CA ASN A 161 -5.37 10.62 -9.90
C ASN A 161 -6.89 10.39 -9.91
N VAL A 162 -7.41 9.72 -8.87
CA VAL A 162 -8.83 9.39 -8.70
C VAL A 162 -9.74 10.63 -8.67
N SER A 163 -9.29 11.74 -8.06
CA SER A 163 -10.09 12.97 -8.01
C SER A 163 -10.27 13.58 -9.40
N GLN A 164 -9.21 13.56 -10.21
CA GLN A 164 -9.27 13.98 -11.61
C GLN A 164 -10.13 13.05 -12.46
N LEU A 165 -10.12 11.74 -12.19
CA LEU A 165 -11.01 10.79 -12.84
C LEU A 165 -12.48 11.13 -12.56
N ILE A 166 -12.85 11.30 -11.30
CA ILE A 166 -14.24 11.64 -10.91
C ILE A 166 -14.65 12.96 -11.55
N ALA A 167 -13.78 13.97 -11.52
CA ALA A 167 -14.02 15.24 -12.18
C ALA A 167 -14.21 15.08 -13.70
N LEU A 168 -13.43 14.22 -14.35
CA LEU A 168 -13.57 13.90 -15.76
C LEU A 168 -14.94 13.27 -16.05
N LEU A 169 -15.34 12.23 -15.30
CA LEU A 169 -16.62 11.56 -15.47
C LEU A 169 -17.79 12.54 -15.35
N LEU A 170 -17.80 13.36 -14.31
CA LEU A 170 -18.86 14.33 -14.07
C LEU A 170 -18.89 15.44 -15.13
N ARG A 171 -17.73 15.94 -15.55
CA ARG A 171 -17.63 16.96 -16.60
C ARG A 171 -18.13 16.44 -17.94
N VAL A 172 -17.65 15.27 -18.38
CA VAL A 172 -18.06 14.68 -19.66
C VAL A 172 -19.53 14.31 -19.65
N GLY A 173 -20.03 13.79 -18.52
CA GLY A 173 -21.45 13.51 -18.33
C GLY A 173 -22.30 14.77 -18.46
N LYS A 174 -21.91 15.86 -17.81
CA LYS A 174 -22.58 17.16 -17.92
C LYS A 174 -22.58 17.69 -19.36
N ASP A 175 -21.45 17.60 -20.07
CA ASP A 175 -21.32 18.08 -21.46
C ASP A 175 -22.25 17.34 -22.43
N ILE A 176 -22.53 16.07 -22.15
CA ILE A 176 -23.38 15.21 -22.99
C ILE A 176 -24.84 15.21 -22.51
N GLY A 177 -25.11 15.84 -21.37
CA GLY A 177 -26.44 15.94 -20.76
C GLY A 177 -26.89 14.64 -20.09
N LEU A 178 -25.95 13.92 -19.46
CA LEU A 178 -26.22 12.79 -18.58
C LEU A 178 -26.31 13.25 -17.13
N THR A 179 -27.26 12.67 -16.40
CA THR A 179 -27.37 12.83 -14.95
C THR A 179 -26.36 11.92 -14.24
N VAL A 180 -26.08 12.23 -12.97
CA VAL A 180 -25.19 11.42 -12.13
C VAL A 180 -25.67 9.97 -12.04
N ASP A 181 -26.98 9.74 -11.90
CA ASP A 181 -27.56 8.40 -11.83
C ASP A 181 -27.38 7.62 -13.14
N GLN A 182 -27.52 8.28 -14.29
CA GLN A 182 -27.27 7.66 -15.59
C GLN A 182 -25.79 7.27 -15.74
N ILE A 183 -24.87 8.13 -15.29
CA ILE A 183 -23.43 7.84 -15.29
C ILE A 183 -23.15 6.58 -14.46
N PHE A 184 -23.71 6.48 -13.25
CA PHE A 184 -23.54 5.28 -12.42
C PHE A 184 -24.09 4.02 -13.08
N ASN A 185 -25.24 4.10 -13.75
CA ASN A 185 -25.86 2.96 -14.42
C ASN A 185 -25.04 2.44 -15.61
N ILE A 186 -24.23 3.28 -16.26
CA ILE A 186 -23.35 2.86 -17.35
C ILE A 186 -22.25 1.92 -16.83
N PHE A 187 -21.69 2.21 -15.66
CA PHE A 187 -20.59 1.47 -15.04
C PHE A 187 -21.03 0.31 -14.12
N LYS A 188 -22.34 0.19 -13.88
CA LYS A 188 -22.97 -0.91 -13.14
C LYS A 188 -22.97 -2.20 -13.97
#